data_AF-A0A0D5CM33-F1
#
_entry.id   AF-A0A0D5CM33-F1
#
_cell.length_a   1.000
_cell.length_b   1.000
_cell.length_c   1.000
_cell.angle_alpha   90.00
_cell.angle_beta   90.00
_cell.angle_gamma   90.00
#
_symmetry.space_group_name_H-M   'P 1'
#
loop_
_entity.id
_entity.type
_entity.pdbx_description
1 polymer ?
#
loop_
_entity_poly.entity_id
_entity_poly.type
_entity_poly.pdbx_seq_one_letter_code
_entity_poly.pdbx_strand_id
1 'polypeptide(L)'
;MVIGVDYLMTDDQVQRIREEPVHVAYRGLALVVQASGRVSRLEQFERYDRHAELEVVHGDDVVAYIARDSEDQRLFFTARMFDVGLLGWGTRTLMDGIAAVLGERE
;
A
#
# COMPACT_ATOMS: atom_id res chain seq x y z
N MET A 1 -21.32 -6.12 7.04
CA MET A 1 -21.07 -4.71 7.39
C MET A 1 -19.56 -4.52 7.35
N VAL A 2 -19.01 -4.08 6.21
CA VAL A 2 -17.59 -3.77 6.12
C VAL A 2 -17.45 -2.36 6.67
N ILE A 3 -17.12 -2.26 7.96
CA ILE A 3 -16.79 -0.98 8.57
C ILE A 3 -15.49 -0.55 7.91
N GLY A 4 -15.50 0.56 7.17
CA GLY A 4 -14.28 1.23 6.74
C GLY A 4 -13.57 1.77 7.99
N VAL A 5 -12.92 0.88 8.73
CA VAL A 5 -12.02 1.28 9.80
C VAL A 5 -10.77 1.79 9.10
N ASP A 6 -10.49 3.07 9.27
CA ASP A 6 -9.23 3.61 8.82
C ASP A 6 -8.12 3.09 9.75
N TYR A 7 -7.19 2.33 9.18
CA TYR A 7 -6.10 1.70 9.94
C TYR A 7 -4.89 2.62 9.97
N LEU A 8 -4.35 2.84 11.16
CA LEU A 8 -3.00 3.36 11.29
C LEU A 8 -2.01 2.30 10.81
N MET A 9 -1.16 2.68 9.86
CA MET A 9 -0.19 1.81 9.19
C MET A 9 1.11 1.69 10.00
N THR A 10 0.98 1.26 11.25
CA THR A 10 2.13 0.96 12.13
C THR A 10 2.78 -0.37 11.74
N ASP A 11 4.03 -0.60 12.18
CA ASP A 11 4.74 -1.87 11.97
C ASP A 11 3.92 -3.08 12.46
N ASP A 12 3.28 -2.98 13.63
CA ASP A 12 2.40 -4.02 14.17
C ASP A 12 1.18 -4.29 13.28
N GLN A 13 0.56 -3.23 12.75
CA GLN A 13 -0.59 -3.38 11.86
C GLN A 13 -0.17 -4.02 10.53
N VAL A 14 0.98 -3.63 9.98
CA VAL A 14 1.56 -4.26 8.79
C VAL A 14 1.83 -5.75 9.06
N GLN A 15 2.41 -6.10 10.21
CA GLN A 15 2.65 -7.50 10.57
C GLN A 15 1.34 -8.30 10.67
N ARG A 16 0.29 -7.74 11.27
CA ARG A 16 -1.04 -8.39 11.30
C ARG A 16 -1.60 -8.61 9.91
N ILE A 17 -1.51 -7.63 9.01
CA ILE A 17 -2.01 -7.78 7.63
C ILE A 17 -1.22 -8.86 6.87
N ARG A 18 0.07 -9.04 7.17
CA ARG A 18 0.87 -10.11 6.59
C ARG A 18 0.41 -11.51 7.00
N GLU A 19 -0.12 -11.64 8.21
CA GLU A 19 -0.67 -12.89 8.74
C GLU A 19 -2.11 -13.11 8.28
N GLU A 20 -2.91 -12.05 8.24
CA GLU A 20 -4.32 -12.08 7.87
C GLU A 20 -4.66 -10.91 6.93
N PRO A 21 -4.91 -11.19 5.63
CA PRO A 21 -5.29 -10.16 4.67
C PRO A 21 -6.53 -9.38 5.10
N VAL A 22 -6.50 -8.06 4.91
CA VAL A 22 -7.59 -7.16 5.31
C VAL A 22 -8.43 -6.80 4.09
N HIS A 23 -9.74 -6.97 4.21
CA HIS A 23 -10.70 -6.58 3.19
C HIS A 23 -11.22 -5.17 3.48
N VAL A 24 -11.07 -4.26 2.52
CA VAL A 24 -11.55 -2.88 2.62
C VAL A 24 -12.46 -2.53 1.46
N ALA A 25 -13.49 -1.73 1.74
CA ALA A 25 -14.38 -1.20 0.72
C ALA A 25 -14.02 0.27 0.42
N TYR A 26 -13.76 0.59 -0.85
CA TYR A 26 -13.46 1.96 -1.28
C TYR A 26 -14.22 2.31 -2.55
N ARG A 27 -15.07 3.35 -2.52
CA ARG A 27 -15.87 3.81 -3.68
C ARG A 27 -16.61 2.68 -4.43
N GLY A 28 -17.11 1.68 -3.70
CA GLY A 28 -17.80 0.52 -4.27
C GLY A 28 -16.89 -0.61 -4.78
N LEU A 29 -15.57 -0.43 -4.71
CA LEU A 29 -14.58 -1.49 -4.96
C LEU A 29 -14.36 -2.31 -3.69
N ALA A 30 -14.28 -3.63 -3.86
CA ALA A 30 -13.83 -4.55 -2.82
C ALA A 30 -12.33 -4.79 -3.00
N LEU A 31 -11.52 -4.23 -2.09
CA LEU A 31 -10.08 -4.32 -2.13
C LEU A 31 -9.59 -5.30 -1.05
N VAL A 32 -8.50 -5.99 -1.35
CA VAL A 32 -7.78 -6.84 -0.39
C VAL A 32 -6.40 -6.26 -0.20
N VAL A 33 -6.03 -5.99 1.05
CA VAL A 33 -4.68 -5.60 1.44
C VAL A 33 -4.00 -6.82 2.03
N GLN A 34 -2.90 -7.23 1.42
CA GLN A 34 -2.21 -8.48 1.76
C GLN A 34 -0.70 -8.31 1.75
N ALA A 35 0.02 -9.27 2.34
CA ALA A 35 1.47 -9.34 2.22
C ALA A 35 1.90 -9.26 0.75
N SER A 36 2.88 -8.39 0.45
CA SER A 36 3.52 -8.42 -0.87
C SER A 36 4.83 -9.17 -0.80
N GLY A 37 5.04 -10.04 -1.78
CA GLY A 37 6.34 -10.67 -2.05
C GLY A 37 7.18 -9.88 -3.06
N ARG A 38 6.72 -8.70 -3.50
CA ARG A 38 7.40 -7.94 -4.55
C ARG A 38 8.53 -7.07 -4.00
N VAL A 39 9.71 -7.28 -4.56
CA VAL A 39 10.85 -6.37 -4.46
C VAL A 39 10.84 -5.48 -5.70
N SER A 40 10.93 -4.17 -5.52
CA SER A 40 11.08 -3.24 -6.65
C SER A 40 12.36 -3.56 -7.43
N ARG A 41 12.30 -3.60 -8.76
CA ARG A 41 13.44 -3.99 -9.62
C ARG A 41 14.54 -2.92 -9.75
N LEU A 42 14.45 -1.81 -9.03
CA LEU A 42 15.37 -0.69 -9.21
C LEU A 42 16.46 -0.69 -8.15
N GLU A 43 17.67 -1.10 -8.57
CA GLU A 43 18.91 -1.10 -7.76
C GLU A 43 19.40 0.31 -7.38
N GLN A 44 18.80 1.39 -7.89
CA GLN A 44 19.38 2.75 -7.86
C GLN A 44 18.96 3.64 -6.67
N PHE A 45 18.30 3.09 -5.65
CA PHE A 45 17.82 3.91 -4.53
C PHE A 45 18.08 3.27 -3.17
N GLU A 46 19.37 3.18 -2.83
CA GLU A 46 19.93 2.67 -1.57
C GLU A 46 19.38 3.33 -0.29
N ARG A 47 18.61 4.43 -0.40
CA ARG A 47 18.11 5.22 0.74
C ARG A 47 16.83 4.67 1.39
N TYR A 48 16.09 3.79 0.72
CA TYR A 48 14.82 3.27 1.24
C TYR A 48 14.85 1.75 1.19
N ASP A 49 14.39 1.09 2.25
CA ASP A 49 14.25 -0.38 2.30
C ASP A 49 13.05 -0.77 1.42
N ARG A 50 13.28 -0.93 0.10
CA ARG A 50 12.24 -0.95 -0.95
C ARG A 50 11.61 -2.31 -1.22
N HIS A 51 11.28 -3.03 -0.16
CA HIS A 51 10.39 -4.16 -0.27
C HIS A 51 8.96 -3.63 -0.15
N ALA A 52 8.09 -3.94 -1.13
CA ALA A 52 6.67 -3.75 -0.87
C ALA A 52 6.33 -4.65 0.31
N GLU A 53 5.95 -4.06 1.43
CA GLU A 53 5.55 -4.81 2.60
C GLU A 53 4.16 -5.41 2.36
N LEU A 54 3.31 -4.65 1.68
CA LEU A 54 1.94 -5.00 1.36
C LEU A 54 1.59 -4.56 -0.06
N GLU A 55 0.53 -5.16 -0.59
CA GLU A 55 -0.10 -4.80 -1.85
C GLU A 55 -1.61 -4.68 -1.66
N VAL A 56 -2.21 -3.76 -2.42
CA VAL A 56 -3.65 -3.58 -2.50
C VAL A 56 -4.11 -4.19 -3.82
N VAL A 57 -5.03 -5.14 -3.73
CA VAL A 57 -5.52 -5.93 -4.86
C VAL A 57 -7.00 -5.67 -5.07
N HIS A 58 -7.40 -5.56 -6.33
CA HIS A 58 -8.80 -5.54 -6.76
C HIS A 58 -9.02 -6.69 -7.75
N GLY A 59 -9.76 -7.72 -7.33
CA GLY A 59 -9.84 -8.97 -8.10
C GLY A 59 -8.47 -9.66 -8.13
N ASP A 60 -7.88 -9.77 -9.32
CA ASP A 60 -6.54 -10.33 -9.53
C ASP A 60 -5.47 -9.26 -9.80
N ASP A 61 -5.86 -7.97 -9.85
CA ASP A 61 -4.99 -6.88 -10.22
C ASP A 61 -4.43 -6.16 -8.99
N VAL A 62 -3.10 -6.04 -8.92
CA VAL A 62 -2.45 -5.16 -7.94
C VAL A 62 -2.64 -3.71 -8.39
N VAL A 63 -3.33 -2.93 -7.57
CA VAL A 63 -3.61 -1.51 -7.85
C VAL A 63 -2.64 -0.59 -7.13
N ALA A 64 -2.09 -1.01 -5.98
CA ALA A 64 -1.09 -0.26 -5.26
C ALA A 64 -0.11 -1.15 -4.49
N TYR A 65 1.10 -0.64 -4.29
CA TYR A 65 2.10 -1.20 -3.38
C TYR A 65 2.30 -0.28 -2.19
N ILE A 66 2.60 -0.87 -1.04
CA ILE A 66 2.84 -0.16 0.22
C ILE A 66 4.23 -0.53 0.71
N ALA A 67 5.07 0.46 0.94
CA ALA A 67 6.42 0.25 1.47
C ALA A 67 6.67 1.13 2.69
N ARG A 68 7.66 0.74 3.51
CA ARG A 68 8.09 1.51 4.66
C ARG A 68 8.75 2.82 4.21
N ASP A 69 8.30 3.94 4.78
CA ASP A 69 8.99 5.24 4.66
C ASP A 69 9.81 5.53 5.92
N SER A 70 9.14 5.42 7.06
CA SER A 70 9.64 5.71 8.39
C SER A 70 8.87 4.88 9.42
N GLU A 71 9.18 5.03 10.71
CA GLU A 71 8.43 4.38 11.80
C GLU A 71 6.94 4.75 11.80
N ASP A 72 6.63 5.98 11.39
CA ASP A 72 5.27 6.54 11.47
C ASP A 72 4.48 6.45 10.16
N GLN A 73 5.15 6.32 9.02
CA GLN A 73 4.54 6.51 7.70
C GLN A 73 4.88 5.39 6.73
N ARG A 74 3.94 5.17 5.80
CA ARG A 74 4.08 4.27 4.66
C ARG A 74 3.91 5.02 3.35
N LEU A 75 4.71 4.63 2.37
CA LEU A 75 4.60 5.10 0.99
C LEU A 75 3.63 4.21 0.22
N PHE A 76 2.66 4.84 -0.43
CA PHE A 76 1.73 4.21 -1.35
C PHE A 76 2.12 4.52 -2.79
N PHE A 77 2.33 3.48 -3.58
CA PHE A 77 2.69 3.60 -4.99
C PHE A 77 1.57 3.03 -5.83
N THR A 78 1.21 3.70 -6.92
CA THR A 78 0.48 3.00 -7.98
C THR A 78 1.35 1.88 -8.54
N ALA A 79 0.73 0.81 -9.04
CA ALA A 79 1.48 -0.30 -9.65
C ALA A 79 2.45 0.17 -10.76
N ARG A 80 2.12 1.26 -11.46
CA ARG A 80 2.97 1.86 -12.52
C ARG A 80 4.15 2.66 -11.98
N MET A 81 4.02 3.27 -10.80
CA MET A 81 5.07 4.10 -10.18
C MET A 81 6.13 3.25 -9.47
N PHE A 82 5.72 2.11 -8.92
CA PHE A 82 6.59 1.25 -8.11
C PHE A 82 7.81 0.71 -8.86
N ASP A 83 7.64 0.39 -10.15
CA ASP A 83 8.71 -0.17 -11.01
C ASP A 83 9.54 0.88 -11.75
N VAL A 84 9.20 2.18 -11.64
CA VAL A 84 9.92 3.28 -12.34
C VAL A 84 10.61 4.25 -11.38
N GLY A 85 10.57 3.97 -10.07
CA GLY A 85 11.42 4.65 -9.08
C GLY A 85 10.92 6.03 -8.66
N LEU A 86 9.66 6.33 -8.98
CA LEU A 86 9.00 7.53 -8.50
C LEU A 86 8.63 7.36 -7.03
N LEU A 87 8.81 8.41 -6.24
CA LEU A 87 8.39 8.42 -4.84
C LEU A 87 6.86 8.31 -4.76
N GLY A 88 6.40 7.41 -3.91
CA GLY A 88 4.98 7.22 -3.61
C GLY A 88 4.45 8.32 -2.69
N TRP A 89 3.17 8.20 -2.34
CA TRP A 89 2.52 9.10 -1.40
C TRP A 89 2.70 8.62 0.04
N GLY A 90 3.31 9.46 0.90
CA GLY A 90 3.52 9.15 2.32
C GLY A 90 2.30 9.47 3.17
N THR A 91 1.81 8.50 3.93
CA THR A 91 0.74 8.71 4.92
C THR A 91 0.84 7.73 6.08
N ARG A 92 0.13 8.04 7.17
CA ARG A 92 0.01 7.20 8.37
C ARG A 92 -1.19 6.26 8.30
N THR A 93 -2.12 6.47 7.37
CA THR A 93 -3.41 5.78 7.35
C THR A 93 -3.59 4.98 6.06
N LEU A 94 -4.31 3.86 6.15
CA LEU A 94 -4.56 3.02 4.99
C LEU A 94 -5.49 3.73 3.98
N MET A 95 -6.55 4.38 4.47
CA MET A 95 -7.56 4.95 3.59
C MET A 95 -7.07 6.19 2.85
N ASP A 96 -6.25 7.05 3.48
CA ASP A 96 -5.65 8.20 2.77
C ASP A 96 -4.68 7.72 1.69
N GLY A 97 -3.96 6.62 1.94
CA GLY A 97 -3.03 6.05 0.98
C GLY A 97 -3.75 5.46 -0.22
N ILE A 98 -4.82 4.71 0.02
CA ILE A 98 -5.72 4.21 -1.03
C ILE A 98 -6.36 5.37 -1.80
N ALA A 99 -6.81 6.42 -1.11
CA ALA A 99 -7.40 7.59 -1.75
C ALA A 99 -6.40 8.35 -2.62
N ALA A 100 -5.13 8.46 -2.19
CA ALA A 100 -4.10 9.12 -2.99
C ALA A 100 -3.80 8.36 -4.30
N VAL A 101 -3.71 7.02 -4.24
CA VAL A 101 -3.33 6.22 -5.43
C VAL A 101 -4.50 5.85 -6.33
N LEU A 102 -5.73 5.73 -5.80
CA LEU A 102 -6.92 5.37 -6.57
C LEU A 102 -7.88 6.55 -6.81
N GLY A 103 -7.76 7.63 -6.04
CA GLY A 103 -8.66 8.78 -6.09
C GLY A 103 -8.21 9.91 -7.02
N GLU A 104 -6.92 10.00 -7.37
CA GLU A 104 -6.41 11.08 -8.23
C GLU A 104 -6.22 10.65 -9.68
N ARG A 105 -7.32 10.73 -10.44
CA ARG A 105 -7.35 11.27 -11.81
C ARG A 105 -8.74 11.84 -12.09
N GLU A 106 -8.92 13.09 -11.71
CA GLU A 106 -9.64 14.07 -12.54
C GLU A 106 -8.64 15.16 -12.95
#